data_AF-A0AAN5CL59-F1
#
_entry.id   AF-A0AAN5CL59-F1
#
_cell.length_a   1.000
_cell.length_b   1.000
_cell.length_c   1.000
_cell.angle_alpha   90.00
_cell.angle_beta   90.00
_cell.angle_gamma   90.00
#
_symmetry.space_group_name_H-M   'P 1'
#
loop_
_entity.id
_entity.type
_entity.pdbx_description
1 polymer ?
#
loop_
_entity_poly.entity_id
_entity_poly.type
_entity_poly.pdbx_seq_one_letter_code
_entity_poly.pdbx_strand_id
1 'polypeptide(L)'
;FSWINILMWFMPLGIVSLISGNLLDVEDLAGTFQTIAMYVLTVLLGLFIHILIITPAFFLLLTQKSPLPVYKIMLHPFMIAFGTASSGAALPVTIACLEEHGIDSRIAHFVPSFGNTLNV
;
A
#
# COMPACT_ATOMS: atom_id res chain seq x y z
N PHE A 1 22.18 -8.96 -2.78
CA PHE A 1 21.09 -8.77 -3.75
C PHE A 1 21.51 -8.17 -5.12
N SER A 2 22.81 -8.08 -5.46
CA SER A 2 23.26 -7.48 -6.74
C SER A 2 22.69 -8.16 -8.00
N TRP A 3 22.52 -9.49 -7.96
CA TRP A 3 21.98 -10.25 -9.10
C TRP A 3 20.50 -9.96 -9.39
N ILE A 4 19.69 -9.60 -8.38
CA ILE A 4 18.28 -9.21 -8.60
C ILE A 4 18.21 -7.90 -9.37
N ASN A 5 19.09 -6.93 -9.07
CA ASN A 5 19.16 -5.68 -9.81
C ASN A 5 19.48 -5.91 -11.28
N ILE A 6 20.38 -6.84 -11.58
CA ILE A 6 20.70 -7.24 -12.95
C ILE A 6 19.44 -7.80 -13.63
N LEU A 7 18.71 -8.71 -12.98
CA LEU A 7 17.44 -9.24 -13.52
C LEU A 7 16.41 -8.13 -13.72
N MET A 8 16.29 -7.17 -12.80
CA MET A 8 15.36 -6.06 -12.93
C MET A 8 15.63 -5.20 -14.16
N TRP A 9 16.91 -5.03 -14.54
CA TRP A 9 17.28 -4.37 -15.79
C TRP A 9 16.85 -5.14 -17.04
N PHE A 10 16.80 -6.48 -16.99
CA PHE A 10 16.33 -7.32 -18.08
C PHE A 10 14.80 -7.56 -18.08
N MET A 11 14.10 -7.29 -16.96
CA MET A 11 12.65 -7.50 -16.84
C MET A 11 11.80 -6.84 -17.94
N PRO A 12 12.09 -5.61 -18.42
CA PRO A 12 11.27 -5.00 -19.47
C PRO A 12 11.17 -5.87 -20.72
N LEU A 13 12.27 -6.51 -21.13
CA LEU A 13 12.29 -7.40 -22.30
C LEU A 13 11.47 -8.67 -22.05
N GLY A 14 11.59 -9.26 -20.86
CA GLY A 14 10.82 -10.45 -20.48
C GLY A 14 9.31 -10.19 -20.41
N ILE A 15 8.91 -9.05 -19.82
CA ILE A 15 7.51 -8.66 -19.68
C ILE A 15 6.88 -8.39 -21.06
N VAL A 16 7.56 -7.68 -21.96
CA VAL A 16 7.05 -7.43 -23.31
C VAL A 16 6.85 -8.73 -24.08
N SER A 17 7.79 -9.68 -23.96
CA SER A 17 7.69 -11.00 -24.60
C SER A 17 6.49 -11.79 -24.06
N LEU A 18 6.32 -11.84 -22.74
CA LEU A 18 5.21 -12.54 -22.09
C LEU A 18 3.84 -11.93 -22.42
N ILE A 19 3.73 -10.61 -22.42
CA ILE A 19 2.48 -9.90 -22.77
C ILE A 19 2.15 -10.12 -24.25
N SER A 20 3.14 -9.98 -25.14
CA SER A 20 2.93 -10.19 -26.58
C SER A 20 2.52 -11.63 -26.88
N GLY A 21 3.12 -12.62 -26.21
CA GLY A 21 2.72 -14.02 -26.33
C GLY A 21 1.29 -14.26 -25.86
N ASN A 22 0.92 -13.75 -24.67
CA ASN A 22 -0.46 -13.87 -24.17
C ASN A 22 -1.48 -13.20 -25.10
N LEU A 23 -1.15 -12.05 -25.69
CA LEU A 23 -2.04 -11.36 -26.62
C LEU A 23 -2.34 -12.14 -27.90
N LEU A 24 -1.42 -13.00 -28.34
CA LEU A 24 -1.62 -13.85 -29.53
C LEU A 24 -2.53 -15.06 -29.24
N ASP A 25 -2.55 -15.53 -27.99
CA ASP A 25 -3.36 -16.67 -27.55
C ASP A 25 -4.79 -16.26 -27.12
N VAL A 26 -5.02 -14.96 -26.87
CA VAL A 26 -6.32 -14.44 -26.45
C VAL A 26 -7.22 -14.19 -27.66
N GLU A 27 -8.30 -14.97 -27.78
CA GLU A 27 -9.30 -14.83 -28.85
C GLU A 27 -10.20 -13.57 -28.67
N ASP A 28 -10.45 -13.14 -27.42
CA ASP A 28 -11.26 -11.96 -27.08
C ASP A 28 -10.49 -10.95 -26.21
N LEU A 29 -9.80 -10.02 -26.88
CA LEU A 29 -9.07 -8.94 -26.21
C LEU A 29 -9.98 -8.05 -25.34
N ALA A 30 -11.22 -7.82 -25.76
CA ALA A 30 -12.13 -6.91 -25.08
C ALA A 30 -12.62 -7.52 -23.77
N GLY A 31 -12.98 -8.81 -23.77
CA GLY A 31 -13.34 -9.55 -22.56
C GLY A 31 -12.18 -9.68 -21.56
N THR A 32 -10.95 -9.89 -22.05
CA THR A 32 -9.77 -9.92 -21.18
C THR A 32 -9.50 -8.56 -20.54
N PHE A 33 -9.57 -7.48 -21.30
CA PHE A 33 -9.41 -6.12 -20.76
C PHE A 33 -10.49 -5.81 -19.71
N GLN A 34 -11.74 -6.17 -19.97
CA GLN A 34 -12.83 -6.02 -19.00
C GLN A 34 -12.57 -6.81 -17.72
N THR A 35 -12.04 -8.03 -17.82
CA THR A 35 -11.69 -8.85 -16.66
C THR A 35 -10.60 -8.18 -15.82
N ILE A 36 -9.56 -7.64 -16.45
CA ILE A 36 -8.49 -6.90 -15.76
C ILE A 36 -9.05 -5.64 -15.10
N ALA A 37 -9.90 -4.89 -15.78
CA ALA A 37 -10.53 -3.69 -15.23
C ALA A 37 -11.39 -4.03 -14.00
N MET A 38 -12.18 -5.11 -14.07
CA MET A 38 -12.98 -5.60 -12.93
C MET A 38 -12.10 -6.06 -11.77
N TYR A 39 -10.97 -6.70 -12.05
CA TYR A 39 -9.99 -7.08 -11.04
C TYR A 39 -9.45 -5.84 -10.31
N VAL A 40 -8.96 -4.83 -11.05
CA VAL A 40 -8.45 -3.58 -10.47
C VAL A 40 -9.52 -2.89 -9.62
N LEU A 41 -10.75 -2.79 -10.13
CA LEU A 41 -11.86 -2.20 -9.41
C LEU A 41 -12.15 -2.95 -8.10
N THR A 42 -12.15 -4.28 -8.13
CA THR A 42 -12.40 -5.12 -6.96
C THR A 42 -11.31 -4.94 -5.91
N VAL A 43 -10.05 -4.89 -6.32
CA VAL A 43 -8.92 -4.65 -5.42
C VAL A 43 -9.03 -3.25 -4.78
N LEU A 44 -9.31 -2.21 -5.57
CA LEU A 44 -9.47 -0.85 -5.05
C LEU A 44 -10.62 -0.78 -4.04
N LEU A 45 -11.78 -1.37 -4.35
CA LEU A 45 -12.91 -1.45 -3.42
C LEU A 45 -12.55 -2.19 -2.14
N GLY A 46 -11.83 -3.32 -2.24
CA GLY A 46 -11.34 -4.06 -1.09
C GLY A 46 -10.43 -3.22 -0.19
N LEU A 47 -9.49 -2.47 -0.78
CA LEU A 47 -8.60 -1.56 -0.05
C LEU A 47 -9.37 -0.43 0.64
N PHE A 48 -10.35 0.17 -0.05
CA PHE A 48 -11.20 1.21 0.55
C PHE A 48 -12.01 0.67 1.73
N ILE A 49 -12.63 -0.50 1.59
CA ILE A 49 -13.37 -1.16 2.68
C ILE A 49 -12.42 -1.45 3.85
N HIS A 50 -11.20 -1.92 3.57
CA HIS A 50 -10.22 -2.21 4.60
C HIS A 50 -9.86 -0.97 5.41
N ILE A 51 -9.47 0.12 4.73
CA ILE A 51 -9.03 1.38 5.37
C ILE A 51 -10.19 2.09 6.08
N LEU A 52 -11.41 2.07 5.53
CA LEU A 52 -12.56 2.83 6.05
C LEU A 52 -13.44 2.07 7.03
N ILE A 53 -13.43 0.74 7.02
CA ILE A 53 -14.33 -0.09 7.85
C ILE A 53 -13.53 -1.02 8.74
N ILE A 54 -12.64 -1.85 8.19
CA ILE A 54 -11.96 -2.90 8.95
C ILE A 54 -10.97 -2.32 9.97
N THR A 55 -10.04 -1.46 9.52
CA THR A 55 -9.05 -0.81 10.39
C THR A 55 -9.70 0.04 11.51
N PRO A 56 -10.69 0.91 11.24
CA PRO A 56 -11.32 1.70 12.30
C PRO A 56 -12.22 0.88 13.21
N ALA A 57 -12.89 -0.17 12.71
CA ALA A 57 -13.65 -1.09 13.55
C ALA A 57 -12.73 -1.81 14.54
N PHE A 58 -11.58 -2.31 14.07
CA PHE A 58 -10.60 -2.95 14.95
C PHE A 58 -10.04 -1.97 16.00
N PHE A 59 -9.74 -0.73 15.59
CA PHE A 59 -9.31 0.32 16.51
C PHE A 59 -10.38 0.65 17.57
N LEU A 60 -11.64 0.77 17.18
CA LEU A 60 -12.77 1.03 18.07
C LEU A 60 -12.98 -0.10 19.07
N LEU A 61 -12.89 -1.36 18.61
CA LEU A 61 -13.07 -2.53 19.47
C LEU A 61 -12.00 -2.62 20.57
N LEU A 62 -10.75 -2.27 20.25
CA LEU A 62 -9.63 -2.35 21.20
C LEU A 62 -9.51 -1.14 22.12
N THR A 63 -9.67 0.08 21.57
CA THR A 63 -9.40 1.32 22.30
C THR A 63 -10.65 1.97 22.86
N GLN A 64 -11.84 1.58 22.37
CA GLN A 64 -13.12 2.21 22.66
C GLN A 64 -13.12 3.74 22.42
N LYS A 65 -12.21 4.23 21.57
CA LYS A 65 -12.04 5.64 21.23
C LYS A 65 -12.32 5.87 19.75
N SER A 66 -12.81 7.06 19.42
CA SER A 66 -13.05 7.44 18.02
C SER A 66 -11.75 7.40 17.20
N PRO A 67 -11.73 6.77 16.01
CA PRO A 67 -10.55 6.71 15.14
C PRO A 67 -10.34 7.98 14.30
N LEU A 68 -11.37 8.84 14.20
CA LEU A 68 -11.34 10.07 13.38
C LEU A 68 -10.17 11.01 13.69
N PRO A 69 -9.77 11.26 14.96
CA PRO A 69 -8.60 12.09 15.26
C PRO A 69 -7.31 11.49 14.69
N VAL A 70 -7.16 10.16 14.73
CA VAL A 70 -5.97 9.47 14.21
C VAL A 70 -5.87 9.64 12.70
N TYR A 71 -6.98 9.50 11.97
CA TYR A 71 -6.97 9.75 10.52
C TYR A 71 -6.55 11.17 10.18
N LYS A 72 -7.07 12.18 10.90
CA LYS A 72 -6.73 13.59 10.65
C LYS A 72 -5.23 13.85 10.80
N ILE A 73 -4.64 13.28 11.84
CA ILE A 73 -3.20 13.38 12.12
C ILE A 73 -2.42 12.67 10.99
N MET A 74 -2.87 11.49 10.56
CA MET A 74 -2.17 10.66 9.57
C MET A 74 -2.40 11.05 8.11
N LEU A 75 -3.20 12.08 7.80
CA LEU A 75 -3.48 12.49 6.42
C LEU A 75 -2.21 12.80 5.62
N HIS A 76 -1.25 13.51 6.22
CA HIS A 76 -0.03 13.90 5.52
C HIS A 76 0.88 12.71 5.18
N PRO A 77 1.26 11.84 6.14
CA PRO A 77 1.97 10.59 5.84
C PRO A 77 1.25 9.71 4.82
N PHE A 78 -0.09 9.64 4.88
CA PHE A 78 -0.90 8.86 3.93
C PHE A 78 -0.77 9.36 2.50
N MET A 79 -0.80 10.69 2.29
CA MET A 79 -0.59 11.27 0.96
C MET A 79 0.80 10.97 0.40
N ILE A 80 1.83 11.00 1.24
CA ILE A 80 3.20 10.64 0.83
C ILE A 80 3.28 9.15 0.45
N ALA A 81 2.72 8.27 1.27
CA ALA A 81 2.71 6.83 1.00
C ALA A 81 1.98 6.52 -0.32
N PHE A 82 0.84 7.17 -0.56
CA PHE A 82 0.08 7.03 -1.79
C PHE A 82 0.82 7.58 -3.01
N GLY A 83 1.40 8.78 -2.91
CA GLY A 83 2.09 9.44 -4.02
C GLY A 83 3.42 8.78 -4.40
N THR A 84 4.12 8.19 -3.43
CA THR A 84 5.40 7.49 -3.66
C THR A 84 5.23 5.99 -3.92
N ALA A 85 4.02 5.45 -3.70
CA ALA A 85 3.73 4.02 -3.70
C ALA A 85 4.69 3.20 -2.81
N SER A 86 5.18 3.80 -1.71
CA SER A 86 6.17 3.20 -0.81
C SER A 86 5.89 3.55 0.65
N SER A 87 5.62 2.53 1.46
CA SER A 87 5.46 2.66 2.91
C SER A 87 6.76 3.09 3.58
N GLY A 88 7.90 2.59 3.10
CA GLY A 88 9.23 2.93 3.62
C GLY A 88 9.61 4.39 3.36
N ALA A 89 9.14 4.97 2.25
CA ALA A 89 9.35 6.39 1.96
C ALA A 89 8.51 7.29 2.88
N ALA A 90 7.34 6.84 3.31
CA ALA A 90 6.46 7.58 4.22
C ALA A 90 6.82 7.42 5.70
N LEU A 91 7.54 6.36 6.07
CA LEU A 91 7.93 6.05 7.45
C LEU A 91 8.53 7.23 8.24
N PRO A 92 9.55 7.97 7.75
CA PRO A 92 10.11 9.09 8.52
C PRO A 92 9.08 10.20 8.79
N VAL A 93 8.16 10.43 7.85
CA VAL A 93 7.08 11.41 7.99
C VAL A 93 6.05 10.92 9.01
N THR A 94 5.74 9.63 9.01
CA THR A 94 4.85 9.00 10.00
C THR A 94 5.40 9.16 11.43
N ILE A 95 6.70 8.89 11.63
CA ILE A 95 7.34 9.00 12.95
C ILE A 95 7.30 10.45 13.45
N ALA A 96 7.70 11.41 12.62
CA ALA A 96 7.66 12.83 12.99
C ALA A 96 6.24 13.30 13.35
N CYS A 97 5.24 12.87 12.58
CA CYS A 97 3.85 13.20 12.82
C CYS A 97 3.32 12.65 14.16
N LEU A 98 3.71 11.42 14.52
CA LEU A 98 3.36 10.80 15.79
C LEU A 98 3.97 11.56 16.98
N GLU A 99 5.24 11.94 16.89
CA GLU A 99 5.95 12.69 17.94
C GLU A 99 5.35 14.09 18.13
N GLU A 100 5.02 14.79 17.04
CA GLU A 100 4.38 16.12 17.09
C GLU A 100 3.02 16.09 17.81
N HIS A 101 2.32 14.96 17.75
CA HIS A 101 1.03 14.77 18.41
C HIS A 101 1.14 14.10 19.80
N GLY A 102 2.34 14.11 20.39
CA GLY A 102 2.55 13.74 21.79
C GLY A 102 2.64 12.24 22.08
N ILE A 103 2.85 11.41 21.06
CA ILE A 103 3.11 9.97 21.26
C ILE A 103 4.55 9.79 21.76
N ASP A 104 4.75 8.89 22.74
CA ASP A 104 6.10 8.57 23.26
C ASP A 104 7.02 8.14 22.11
N SER A 105 8.17 8.80 22.00
CA SER A 105 9.15 8.57 20.92
C SER A 105 9.57 7.09 20.81
N ARG A 106 9.68 6.36 21.93
CA ARG A 106 10.03 4.92 21.88
C ARG A 106 8.98 4.11 21.14
N ILE A 107 7.70 4.44 21.32
CA ILE A 107 6.58 3.77 20.64
C ILE A 107 6.51 4.23 19.18
N ALA A 108 6.66 5.53 18.95
CA ALA A 108 6.60 6.14 17.62
C ALA A 108 7.71 5.63 16.68
N HIS A 109 8.88 5.29 17.20
CA HIS A 109 9.97 4.69 16.39
C HIS A 109 9.84 3.17 16.27
N PHE A 110 9.46 2.47 17.34
CA PHE A 110 9.43 1.00 17.34
C PHE A 110 8.28 0.44 16.51
N VAL A 111 7.03 0.86 16.78
CA VAL A 111 5.84 0.22 16.19
C VAL A 111 5.76 0.43 14.68
N PRO A 112 5.89 1.67 14.13
CA PRO A 112 5.83 1.89 12.69
C PRO A 112 7.00 1.24 11.93
N SER A 113 8.21 1.23 12.50
CA SER A 113 9.38 0.61 11.84
C SER A 113 9.24 -0.91 11.76
N PHE A 114 8.73 -1.53 12.83
CA PHE A 114 8.42 -2.95 12.86
C PHE A 114 7.29 -3.28 11.87
N GLY A 115 6.22 -2.47 11.89
CA GLY A 115 5.09 -2.59 10.97
C GLY A 115 5.51 -2.49 9.50
N ASN A 116 6.36 -1.52 9.14
CA ASN A 116 6.82 -1.33 7.76
C ASN A 116 7.58 -2.52 7.18
N THR A 117 8.13 -3.40 8.02
CA THR A 117 8.92 -4.56 7.57
C THR A 117 8.08 -5.84 7.51
N LEU A 118 7.06 -5.97 8.37
CA LEU A 118 6.31 -7.22 8.56
C LEU A 118 4.84 -7.15 8.14
N ASN A 119 4.24 -5.96 8.23
CA ASN A 119 2.85 -5.71 7.88
C ASN A 119 2.78 -4.87 6.61
N VAL A 120 3.02 -5.55 5.48
CA VAL A 120 2.92 -5.03 4.11
C VAL A 120 1.48 -4.74 3.69
#